data_AF-A0A846HC28-F1
#
_entry.id   AF-A0A846HC28-F1
#
_cell.length_a   1.000
_cell.length_b   1.000
_cell.length_c   1.000
_cell.angle_alpha   90.00
_cell.angle_beta   90.00
_cell.angle_gamma   90.00
#
_symmetry.space_group_name_H-M   'P 1'
#
loop_
_entity.id
_entity.type
_entity.pdbx_description
1 polymer ?
#
loop_
_entity_poly.entity_id
_entity_poly.type
_entity_poly.pdbx_seq_one_letter_code
_entity_poly.pdbx_strand_id
1 'polypeptide(L)'
;VGNNGDAVSLELGANVNGSLVNSGLLQGRGVAVGTNRSAAVRLFRGDDVESNAVFNGNIDNSGTLVAENNAAVVIQANVQLNGSIINTGTIEGGAFNNGKLAIDASDAVLSVRVNNQGTINGDVLLSAGNDIYNTNRGATNGTVEGGAGNDILSGGNGNYTLNGGDGNDFLSGRRGTHFFVGGKGDDTIDLTRNQGIDTVVYNSGDGTDTVNNFTQAGGGDLLSFTDTADIDVVVNGSSTWFRLQGNNGFGTGDVLLTLNGTTGFTADNIGANLASTNKANFLFA
;
A
#
# COMPACT_ATOMS: atom_id res chain seq x y z
N VAL A 1 -14.88 3.96 -29.55
CA VAL A 1 -14.00 5.04 -29.05
C VAL A 1 -14.66 5.55 -27.78
N GLY A 2 -14.27 5.02 -26.63
CA GLY A 2 -14.85 5.44 -25.35
C GLY A 2 -14.54 6.92 -25.14
N ASN A 3 -15.44 7.66 -24.51
CA ASN A 3 -15.41 9.12 -24.38
C ASN A 3 -14.14 9.67 -23.69
N ASN A 4 -13.24 8.81 -23.22
CA ASN A 4 -12.01 9.20 -22.54
C ASN A 4 -10.68 8.74 -23.16
N GLY A 5 -10.68 8.23 -24.39
CA GLY A 5 -9.44 7.75 -25.00
C GLY A 5 -8.91 6.44 -24.40
N ASP A 6 -9.77 5.70 -23.69
CA ASP A 6 -9.43 4.38 -23.17
C ASP A 6 -9.15 3.38 -24.31
N ALA A 7 -8.24 2.42 -24.08
CA ALA A 7 -8.05 1.32 -25.02
C ALA A 7 -9.19 0.29 -24.94
N VAL A 8 -9.57 -0.08 -23.71
CA VAL A 8 -10.70 -0.94 -23.41
C VAL A 8 -11.51 -0.31 -22.28
N SER A 9 -12.80 -0.06 -22.52
CA SER A 9 -13.77 0.28 -21.49
C SER A 9 -14.89 -0.75 -21.53
N LEU A 10 -15.21 -1.34 -20.39
CA LEU A 10 -16.29 -2.29 -20.24
C LEU A 10 -17.39 -1.69 -19.36
N GLU A 11 -18.53 -1.42 -19.99
CA GLU A 11 -19.78 -1.08 -19.31
C GLU A 11 -20.37 -2.36 -18.74
N LEU A 12 -20.53 -2.40 -17.42
CA LEU A 12 -20.98 -3.58 -16.70
C LEU A 12 -22.45 -3.45 -16.31
N GLY A 13 -23.20 -4.51 -16.62
CA GLY A 13 -24.53 -4.74 -16.03
C GLY A 13 -24.43 -5.25 -14.58
N ALA A 14 -25.57 -5.63 -14.00
CA ALA A 14 -25.63 -6.13 -12.63
C ALA A 14 -24.69 -7.33 -12.36
N ASN A 15 -24.55 -8.25 -13.33
CA ASN A 15 -23.66 -9.40 -13.23
C ASN A 15 -23.08 -9.76 -14.60
N VAL A 16 -21.79 -9.49 -14.79
CA VAL A 16 -21.03 -9.87 -15.99
C VAL A 16 -20.05 -10.97 -15.61
N ASN A 17 -19.95 -12.03 -16.42
CA ASN A 17 -18.98 -13.11 -16.24
C ASN A 17 -18.00 -13.09 -17.42
N GLY A 18 -16.69 -13.21 -17.15
CA GLY A 18 -15.69 -13.24 -18.21
C GLY A 18 -14.26 -13.15 -17.70
N SER A 19 -13.31 -12.93 -18.60
CA SER A 19 -11.95 -12.50 -18.26
C SER A 19 -11.51 -11.48 -19.30
N LEU A 20 -10.75 -10.49 -18.86
CA LEU A 20 -10.04 -9.58 -19.74
C LEU A 20 -8.59 -10.04 -19.84
N VAL A 21 -8.17 -10.53 -21.01
CA VAL A 21 -6.82 -11.04 -21.23
C VAL A 21 -6.05 -10.11 -22.15
N ASN A 22 -4.91 -9.59 -21.69
CA ASN A 22 -3.96 -8.85 -22.52
C ASN A 22 -2.62 -9.58 -22.61
N SER A 23 -2.21 -9.89 -23.83
CA SER A 23 -0.87 -10.42 -24.15
C SER A 23 -0.06 -9.49 -25.07
N GLY A 24 -0.61 -8.33 -25.43
CA GLY A 24 0.00 -7.34 -26.32
C GLY A 24 0.10 -5.96 -25.65
N LEU A 25 0.05 -4.90 -26.45
CA LEU A 25 0.01 -3.53 -25.96
C LEU A 25 -1.43 -2.99 -25.97
N LEU A 26 -1.96 -2.63 -24.82
CA LEU A 26 -3.15 -1.78 -24.69
C LEU A 26 -2.72 -0.41 -24.17
N GLN A 27 -2.98 0.63 -24.96
CA GLN A 27 -2.59 1.99 -24.62
C GLN A 27 -3.81 2.91 -24.63
N GLY A 28 -4.20 3.40 -23.46
CA GLY A 28 -5.16 4.49 -23.33
C GLY A 28 -4.54 5.79 -23.84
N ARG A 29 -5.00 6.28 -24.99
CA ARG A 29 -4.50 7.48 -25.66
C ARG A 29 -5.51 8.61 -25.58
N GLY A 30 -5.08 9.78 -25.12
CA GLY A 30 -5.96 10.93 -25.06
C GLY A 30 -5.19 12.20 -24.81
N VAL A 31 -5.37 13.21 -25.68
CA VAL A 31 -4.87 14.55 -25.42
C VAL A 31 -5.62 15.10 -24.21
N ALA A 32 -4.92 15.69 -23.25
CA ALA A 32 -5.51 16.41 -22.12
C ALA A 32 -6.29 17.64 -22.64
N VAL A 33 -7.49 17.42 -23.17
CA VAL A 33 -8.47 18.47 -23.47
C VAL A 33 -9.54 18.36 -22.40
N GLY A 34 -9.48 19.24 -21.39
CA GLY A 34 -10.42 19.26 -20.27
C GLY A 34 -10.12 18.21 -19.19
N THR A 35 -11.17 17.58 -18.64
CA THR A 35 -11.11 16.58 -17.54
C THR A 35 -10.88 15.15 -18.02
N ASN A 36 -10.37 14.98 -19.25
CA ASN A 36 -10.34 13.70 -19.90
C ASN A 36 -9.23 12.79 -19.33
N ARG A 37 -9.58 11.56 -18.93
CA ARG A 37 -8.70 10.61 -18.21
C ARG A 37 -8.65 9.27 -18.96
N SER A 38 -7.58 9.01 -19.72
CA SER A 38 -7.42 7.76 -20.48
C SER A 38 -6.89 6.60 -19.63
N ALA A 39 -7.44 5.41 -19.82
CA ALA A 39 -6.99 4.15 -19.21
C ALA A 39 -6.69 3.08 -20.27
N ALA A 40 -5.81 2.13 -19.98
CA ALA A 40 -5.70 0.95 -20.82
C ALA A 40 -6.95 0.07 -20.64
N VAL A 41 -7.40 -0.08 -19.40
CA VAL A 41 -8.58 -0.85 -19.02
C VAL A 41 -9.41 -0.03 -18.03
N ARG A 42 -10.70 0.13 -18.33
CA ARG A 42 -11.68 0.71 -17.40
C ARG A 42 -12.88 -0.21 -17.23
N LEU A 43 -13.22 -0.51 -15.98
CA LEU A 43 -14.50 -1.11 -15.62
C LEU A 43 -15.40 -0.02 -15.04
N PHE A 44 -16.63 0.08 -15.54
CA PHE A 44 -17.60 1.06 -15.06
C PHE A 44 -19.01 0.49 -15.04
N ARG A 45 -19.84 1.00 -14.13
CA ARG A 45 -21.25 0.60 -14.00
C ARG A 45 -22.08 1.24 -15.11
N GLY A 46 -22.92 0.45 -15.79
CA GLY A 46 -23.91 0.97 -16.74
C GLY A 46 -25.00 1.80 -16.07
N ASP A 47 -25.53 2.79 -16.78
CA ASP A 47 -26.51 3.74 -16.24
C ASP A 47 -27.84 3.07 -15.84
N ASP A 48 -28.14 1.89 -16.39
CA ASP A 48 -29.33 1.09 -16.14
C ASP A 48 -29.21 0.13 -14.95
N VAL A 49 -28.06 0.13 -14.25
CA VAL A 49 -27.82 -0.74 -13.09
C VAL A 49 -28.19 -0.02 -11.80
N GLU A 50 -29.30 -0.43 -11.17
CA GLU A 50 -29.77 0.16 -9.90
C GLU A 50 -28.89 -0.19 -8.69
N SER A 51 -28.14 -1.29 -8.76
CA SER A 51 -27.20 -1.76 -7.73
C SER A 51 -25.74 -1.49 -8.11
N ASN A 52 -24.79 -2.06 -7.35
CA ASN A 52 -23.41 -2.20 -7.83
C ASN A 52 -23.39 -3.11 -9.07
N ALA A 53 -22.53 -2.79 -10.04
CA ALA A 53 -22.19 -3.70 -11.13
C ALA A 53 -21.13 -4.69 -10.65
N VAL A 54 -21.23 -5.95 -11.10
CA VAL A 54 -20.31 -7.01 -10.71
C VAL A 54 -19.60 -7.56 -11.95
N PHE A 55 -18.27 -7.53 -11.94
CA PHE A 55 -17.45 -8.27 -12.89
C PHE A 55 -16.89 -9.53 -12.23
N ASN A 56 -17.41 -10.69 -12.65
CA ASN A 56 -16.99 -12.01 -12.18
C ASN A 56 -15.88 -12.55 -13.10
N GLY A 57 -14.65 -12.29 -12.68
CA GLY A 57 -13.44 -12.82 -13.30
C GLY A 57 -12.26 -11.87 -13.27
N ASN A 58 -11.20 -12.25 -13.97
CA ASN A 58 -9.88 -11.63 -13.83
C ASN A 58 -9.60 -10.58 -14.90
N ILE A 59 -8.68 -9.67 -14.58
CA ILE A 59 -7.91 -8.88 -15.54
C ILE A 59 -6.52 -9.52 -15.61
N ASP A 60 -6.28 -10.33 -16.63
CA ASP A 60 -5.05 -11.09 -16.85
C ASP A 60 -4.12 -10.33 -17.83
N ASN A 61 -3.05 -9.73 -17.32
CA ASN A 61 -2.05 -9.02 -18.12
C ASN A 61 -0.72 -9.78 -18.17
N SER A 62 -0.35 -10.25 -19.36
CA SER A 62 1.01 -10.72 -19.68
C SER A 62 1.73 -9.81 -20.67
N GLY A 63 1.04 -8.81 -21.23
CA GLY A 63 1.58 -7.81 -22.13
C GLY A 63 1.89 -6.49 -21.41
N THR A 64 1.57 -5.37 -22.06
CA THR A 64 1.75 -4.02 -21.51
C THR A 64 0.41 -3.28 -21.49
N LEU A 65 0.00 -2.80 -20.32
CA LEU A 65 -1.07 -1.83 -20.13
C LEU A 65 -0.44 -0.46 -19.90
N VAL A 66 -0.80 0.55 -20.68
CA VAL A 66 -0.26 1.92 -20.56
C VAL A 66 -1.38 2.94 -20.61
N ALA A 67 -1.30 3.96 -19.75
CA ALA A 67 -2.14 5.15 -19.86
C ALA A 67 -1.28 6.41 -20.01
N GLU A 68 -1.76 7.38 -20.77
CA GLU A 68 -1.08 8.67 -20.93
C GLU A 68 -1.42 9.64 -19.79
N ASN A 69 -2.69 9.73 -19.37
CA ASN A 69 -3.20 10.80 -18.51
C ASN A 69 -4.09 10.32 -17.34
N ASN A 70 -3.98 9.06 -16.93
CA ASN A 70 -4.64 8.51 -15.73
C ASN A 70 -4.01 7.15 -15.34
N ALA A 71 -4.66 6.41 -14.44
CA ALA A 71 -4.36 5.01 -14.18
C ALA A 71 -4.47 4.13 -15.44
N ALA A 72 -3.54 3.17 -15.59
CA ALA A 72 -3.61 2.18 -16.66
C ALA A 72 -4.77 1.21 -16.46
N VAL A 73 -5.06 0.83 -15.21
CA VAL A 73 -6.26 0.06 -14.85
C VAL A 73 -7.11 0.91 -13.93
N VAL A 74 -8.39 1.07 -14.26
CA VAL A 74 -9.37 1.78 -13.43
C VAL A 74 -10.57 0.88 -13.14
N ILE A 75 -10.92 0.76 -11.86
CA ILE A 75 -12.18 0.19 -11.40
C ILE A 75 -12.97 1.33 -10.76
N GLN A 76 -14.06 1.74 -11.38
CA GLN A 76 -14.81 2.92 -10.93
C GLN A 76 -15.75 2.62 -9.75
N ALA A 77 -16.25 3.70 -9.16
CA ALA A 77 -17.34 3.69 -8.20
C ALA A 77 -18.48 2.74 -8.58
N ASN A 78 -19.03 2.05 -7.58
CA ASN A 78 -20.13 1.11 -7.72
C ASN A 78 -19.82 -0.12 -8.59
N VAL A 79 -18.53 -0.43 -8.82
CA VAL A 79 -18.10 -1.67 -9.47
C VAL A 79 -17.43 -2.58 -8.45
N GLN A 80 -17.92 -3.82 -8.38
CA GLN A 80 -17.26 -4.92 -7.66
C GLN A 80 -16.46 -5.78 -8.64
N LEU A 81 -15.17 -5.96 -8.35
CA LEU A 81 -14.33 -6.94 -9.03
C LEU A 81 -14.35 -8.26 -8.24
N ASN A 82 -15.17 -9.22 -8.68
CA ASN A 82 -15.18 -10.57 -8.13
C ASN A 82 -14.14 -11.45 -8.86
N GLY A 83 -12.88 -11.12 -8.67
CA GLY A 83 -11.75 -11.77 -9.31
C GLY A 83 -10.44 -11.13 -8.87
N SER A 84 -9.46 -11.06 -9.76
CA SER A 84 -8.17 -10.42 -9.45
C SER A 84 -7.59 -9.72 -10.67
N ILE A 85 -6.81 -8.68 -10.41
CA ILE A 85 -5.85 -8.15 -11.37
C ILE A 85 -4.61 -9.04 -11.27
N ILE A 86 -4.31 -9.78 -12.33
CA ILE A 86 -3.16 -10.67 -12.41
C ILE A 86 -2.16 -10.07 -13.40
N ASN A 87 -1.02 -9.60 -12.91
CA ASN A 87 0.01 -9.00 -13.74
C ASN A 87 1.26 -9.88 -13.79
N THR A 88 1.63 -10.32 -14.99
CA THR A 88 2.93 -10.96 -15.30
C THR A 88 3.74 -10.13 -16.29
N GLY A 89 3.12 -9.11 -16.89
CA GLY A 89 3.75 -8.19 -17.84
C GLY A 89 4.07 -6.84 -17.21
N THR A 90 3.66 -5.76 -17.86
CA THR A 90 3.88 -4.38 -17.39
C THR A 90 2.56 -3.62 -17.28
N ILE A 91 2.38 -2.91 -16.18
CA ILE A 91 1.34 -1.89 -16.01
C ILE A 91 2.07 -0.56 -15.80
N GLU A 92 1.95 0.34 -16.76
CA GLU A 92 2.63 1.63 -16.80
C GLU A 92 1.59 2.74 -16.60
N GLY A 93 1.65 3.39 -15.45
CA GLY A 93 0.76 4.48 -15.10
C GLY A 93 0.97 5.74 -15.93
N GLY A 94 -0.11 6.48 -16.14
CA GLY A 94 -0.07 7.85 -16.64
C GLY A 94 0.30 8.84 -15.53
N ALA A 95 0.57 10.09 -15.91
CA ALA A 95 0.97 11.13 -14.95
C ALA A 95 -0.12 11.39 -13.89
N PHE A 96 0.26 11.42 -12.61
CA PHE A 96 -0.62 11.66 -11.47
C PHE A 96 0.16 12.29 -10.31
N ASN A 97 -0.28 13.43 -9.78
CA ASN A 97 0.31 14.12 -8.60
C ASN A 97 1.86 14.11 -8.57
N ASN A 98 2.52 14.65 -9.59
CA ASN A 98 3.98 14.66 -9.76
C ASN A 98 4.67 13.28 -9.88
N GLY A 99 3.90 12.20 -9.93
CA GLY A 99 4.33 10.82 -10.16
C GLY A 99 3.50 10.13 -11.25
N LYS A 100 3.26 8.83 -11.08
CA LYS A 100 2.43 8.02 -11.97
C LYS A 100 1.40 7.26 -11.16
N LEU A 101 0.21 7.05 -11.71
CA LEU A 101 -0.81 6.18 -11.13
C LEU A 101 -0.99 4.99 -12.07
N ALA A 102 -0.78 3.77 -11.58
CA ALA A 102 -0.84 2.56 -12.39
C ALA A 102 -2.18 1.83 -12.27
N ILE A 103 -2.68 1.67 -11.04
CA ILE A 103 -3.97 1.05 -10.74
C ILE A 103 -4.74 2.00 -9.83
N ASP A 104 -5.97 2.31 -10.24
CA ASP A 104 -6.92 3.08 -9.45
C ASP A 104 -8.17 2.23 -9.23
N ALA A 105 -8.29 1.67 -8.04
CA ALA A 105 -9.47 0.95 -7.57
C ALA A 105 -10.01 1.57 -6.27
N SER A 106 -9.64 2.82 -5.99
CA SER A 106 -10.00 3.54 -4.77
C SER A 106 -11.50 3.66 -4.51
N ASP A 107 -12.27 3.80 -5.58
CA ASP A 107 -13.73 3.86 -5.52
C ASP A 107 -14.41 2.49 -5.73
N ALA A 108 -13.65 1.40 -5.91
CA ALA A 108 -14.23 0.08 -6.11
C ALA A 108 -15.02 -0.38 -4.87
N VAL A 109 -15.99 -1.27 -5.10
CA VAL A 109 -16.82 -1.83 -4.03
C VAL A 109 -16.25 -3.17 -3.58
N LEU A 110 -16.17 -3.34 -2.26
CA LEU A 110 -15.60 -4.51 -1.58
C LEU A 110 -14.12 -4.70 -1.93
N SER A 111 -13.56 -5.82 -1.47
CA SER A 111 -12.15 -6.12 -1.64
C SER A 111 -11.72 -6.24 -3.10
N VAL A 112 -10.60 -5.61 -3.44
CA VAL A 112 -9.81 -5.74 -4.64
C VAL A 112 -8.59 -6.61 -4.35
N ARG A 113 -8.29 -7.52 -5.29
CA ARG A 113 -7.08 -8.35 -5.24
C ARG A 113 -6.17 -8.07 -6.43
N VAL A 114 -4.90 -7.76 -6.14
CA VAL A 114 -3.83 -7.59 -7.12
C VAL A 114 -2.73 -8.62 -6.88
N ASN A 115 -2.47 -9.46 -7.88
CA ASN A 115 -1.39 -10.43 -7.89
C ASN A 115 -0.34 -10.00 -8.93
N ASN A 116 0.76 -9.41 -8.47
CA ASN A 116 1.80 -8.87 -9.33
C ASN A 116 3.07 -9.73 -9.34
N GLN A 117 3.37 -10.33 -10.49
CA GLN A 117 4.63 -11.02 -10.80
C GLN A 117 5.45 -10.29 -11.87
N GLY A 118 4.92 -9.21 -12.44
CA GLY A 118 5.58 -8.36 -13.43
C GLY A 118 5.92 -6.97 -12.87
N THR A 119 5.95 -5.96 -13.73
CA THR A 119 6.26 -4.58 -13.33
C THR A 119 4.98 -3.76 -13.21
N ILE A 120 4.87 -2.99 -12.14
CA ILE A 120 3.91 -1.91 -12.00
C ILE A 120 4.70 -0.60 -11.85
N ASN A 121 4.49 0.37 -12.73
CA ASN A 121 5.20 1.64 -12.67
C ASN A 121 4.21 2.78 -12.38
N GLY A 122 4.14 3.13 -11.10
CA GLY A 122 3.20 4.09 -10.57
C GLY A 122 2.47 3.54 -9.35
N ASP A 123 1.67 4.40 -8.74
CA ASP A 123 0.94 4.11 -7.53
C ASP A 123 -0.18 3.08 -7.79
N VAL A 124 -0.49 2.31 -6.76
CA VAL A 124 -1.60 1.37 -6.71
C VAL A 124 -2.48 1.82 -5.56
N LEU A 125 -3.68 2.30 -5.89
CA LEU A 125 -4.70 2.67 -4.91
C LEU A 125 -5.75 1.56 -4.90
N LEU A 126 -5.86 0.85 -3.79
CA LEU A 126 -6.88 -0.15 -3.56
C LEU A 126 -8.12 0.51 -2.93
N SER A 127 -9.15 -0.29 -2.68
CA SER A 127 -10.49 0.12 -2.32
C SER A 127 -10.64 0.47 -0.82
N ALA A 128 -11.89 0.65 -0.37
CA ALA A 128 -12.21 0.78 1.06
C ALA A 128 -12.60 -0.56 1.71
N GLY A 129 -12.33 -1.70 1.06
CA GLY A 129 -12.57 -3.04 1.59
C GLY A 129 -11.27 -3.74 1.97
N ASN A 130 -11.38 -4.93 2.58
CA ASN A 130 -10.21 -5.71 2.99
C ASN A 130 -9.44 -6.27 1.79
N ASP A 131 -8.42 -5.56 1.36
CA ASP A 131 -7.72 -5.73 0.11
C ASP A 131 -6.51 -6.64 0.20
N ILE A 132 -6.10 -7.16 -0.96
CA ILE A 132 -4.92 -8.00 -1.06
C ILE A 132 -4.06 -7.51 -2.21
N TYR A 133 -2.88 -7.01 -1.87
CA TYR A 133 -1.80 -6.79 -2.82
C TYR A 133 -0.68 -7.78 -2.55
N ASN A 134 -0.38 -8.63 -3.52
CA ASN A 134 0.67 -9.64 -3.40
C ASN A 134 1.65 -9.54 -4.56
N THR A 135 2.93 -9.37 -4.22
CA THR A 135 4.01 -9.54 -5.17
C THR A 135 5.16 -10.41 -4.66
N ASN A 136 5.56 -11.37 -5.50
CA ASN A 136 6.64 -12.31 -5.17
C ASN A 136 7.93 -12.03 -5.94
N ARG A 137 7.79 -11.53 -7.17
CA ARG A 137 8.88 -11.25 -8.12
C ARG A 137 8.69 -9.95 -8.88
N GLY A 138 7.51 -9.34 -8.72
CA GLY A 138 7.24 -8.08 -9.37
C GLY A 138 8.00 -6.95 -8.71
N ALA A 139 8.06 -5.82 -9.40
CA ALA A 139 8.54 -4.56 -8.88
C ALA A 139 7.39 -3.54 -8.93
N THR A 140 7.35 -2.64 -7.94
CA THR A 140 6.63 -1.37 -8.07
C THR A 140 7.63 -0.23 -7.97
N ASN A 141 7.38 0.85 -8.69
CA ASN A 141 8.12 2.11 -8.54
C ASN A 141 7.26 3.22 -7.89
N GLY A 142 6.07 2.88 -7.40
CA GLY A 142 5.16 3.80 -6.72
C GLY A 142 4.77 3.30 -5.32
N THR A 143 3.82 3.99 -4.73
CA THR A 143 3.20 3.63 -3.45
C THR A 143 2.10 2.60 -3.68
N VAL A 144 1.96 1.66 -2.76
CA VAL A 144 0.77 0.81 -2.64
C VAL A 144 -0.01 1.30 -1.43
N GLU A 145 -1.24 1.73 -1.66
CA GLU A 145 -2.17 2.20 -0.62
C GLU A 145 -3.32 1.20 -0.51
N GLY A 146 -3.48 0.60 0.67
CA GLY A 146 -4.54 -0.35 0.99
C GLY A 146 -5.91 0.32 1.04
N GLY A 147 -5.97 1.49 1.66
CA GLY A 147 -7.16 2.32 1.68
C GLY A 147 -7.84 2.22 3.03
N ALA A 148 -9.07 1.72 3.07
CA ALA A 148 -9.74 1.42 4.33
C ALA A 148 -10.07 -0.07 4.39
N GLY A 149 -10.27 -0.61 5.60
CA GLY A 149 -10.43 -2.04 5.80
C GLY A 149 -9.14 -2.68 6.31
N ASN A 150 -9.19 -3.98 6.55
CA ASN A 150 -8.04 -4.73 7.05
C ASN A 150 -7.31 -5.39 5.88
N ASP A 151 -6.23 -4.77 5.44
CA ASP A 151 -5.54 -5.07 4.20
C ASP A 151 -4.35 -6.00 4.38
N ILE A 152 -3.99 -6.70 3.31
CA ILE A 152 -2.78 -7.52 3.24
C ILE A 152 -1.92 -7.00 2.10
N LEU A 153 -0.87 -6.25 2.45
CA LEU A 153 0.07 -5.66 1.51
C LEU A 153 1.42 -6.38 1.60
N SER A 154 1.65 -7.30 0.67
CA SER A 154 2.92 -8.00 0.51
C SER A 154 3.69 -7.44 -0.68
N GLY A 155 4.65 -6.57 -0.37
CA GLY A 155 5.68 -6.08 -1.27
C GLY A 155 6.65 -7.18 -1.72
N GLY A 156 7.32 -6.90 -2.84
CA GLY A 156 8.10 -7.85 -3.61
C GLY A 156 9.59 -7.59 -3.45
N ASN A 157 10.40 -8.03 -4.40
CA ASN A 157 11.77 -7.52 -4.47
C ASN A 157 11.76 -6.10 -5.05
N GLY A 158 12.64 -5.24 -4.58
CA GLY A 158 12.69 -3.82 -4.94
C GLY A 158 12.38 -2.92 -3.74
N ASN A 159 12.27 -1.63 -3.99
CA ASN A 159 11.97 -0.65 -2.95
C ASN A 159 10.49 -0.28 -3.06
N TYR A 160 9.75 -0.39 -1.96
CA TYR A 160 8.32 -0.13 -1.93
C TYR A 160 8.01 0.92 -0.89
N THR A 161 6.95 1.68 -1.13
CA THR A 161 6.20 2.33 -0.06
C THR A 161 4.90 1.58 0.07
N LEU A 162 4.67 0.95 1.22
CA LEU A 162 3.43 0.27 1.56
C LEU A 162 2.73 1.10 2.63
N ASN A 163 1.51 1.53 2.35
CA ASN A 163 0.64 2.25 3.26
C ASN A 163 -0.63 1.44 3.46
N GLY A 164 -0.89 0.96 4.68
CA GLY A 164 -2.10 0.19 5.01
C GLY A 164 -3.33 1.08 4.86
N GLY A 165 -3.37 2.17 5.62
CA GLY A 165 -4.43 3.15 5.56
C GLY A 165 -5.28 3.11 6.82
N ASP A 166 -6.60 3.02 6.72
CA ASP A 166 -7.49 2.92 7.88
C ASP A 166 -7.95 1.45 8.08
N GLY A 167 -7.57 0.83 9.19
CA GLY A 167 -7.95 -0.54 9.55
C GLY A 167 -6.79 -1.25 10.21
N ASN A 168 -6.94 -2.54 10.50
CA ASN A 168 -5.86 -3.33 11.08
C ASN A 168 -5.17 -4.12 9.98
N ASP A 169 -4.05 -3.60 9.50
CA ASP A 169 -3.39 -4.04 8.28
C ASP A 169 -2.21 -4.97 8.55
N PHE A 170 -1.90 -5.81 7.56
CA PHE A 170 -0.70 -6.61 7.52
C PHE A 170 0.20 -6.17 6.37
N LEU A 171 1.38 -5.65 6.71
CA LEU A 171 2.36 -5.17 5.76
C LEU A 171 3.62 -6.03 5.81
N SER A 172 4.13 -6.43 4.65
CA SER A 172 5.41 -7.15 4.57
C SER A 172 6.16 -6.83 3.29
N GLY A 173 7.49 -6.78 3.38
CA GLY A 173 8.39 -6.61 2.24
C GLY A 173 9.16 -7.89 1.91
N ARG A 174 9.93 -7.87 0.82
CA ARG A 174 10.98 -8.86 0.54
C ARG A 174 12.32 -8.16 0.43
N ARG A 175 13.15 -8.39 -0.58
CA ARG A 175 14.48 -7.78 -0.66
C ARG A 175 14.39 -6.33 -1.13
N GLY A 176 15.08 -5.41 -0.47
CA GLY A 176 15.13 -3.99 -0.83
C GLY A 176 14.93 -3.08 0.38
N THR A 177 14.97 -1.78 0.17
CA THR A 177 14.68 -0.78 1.22
C THR A 177 13.23 -0.32 1.06
N HIS A 178 12.43 -0.55 2.09
CA HIS A 178 11.00 -0.26 2.07
C HIS A 178 10.65 0.83 3.07
N PHE A 179 9.55 1.53 2.78
CA PHE A 179 8.85 2.40 3.71
C PHE A 179 7.53 1.74 4.06
N PHE A 180 7.31 1.47 5.33
CA PHE A 180 6.06 0.92 5.84
C PHE A 180 5.34 1.99 6.66
N VAL A 181 4.08 2.23 6.32
CA VAL A 181 3.16 3.07 7.07
C VAL A 181 1.96 2.18 7.38
N GLY A 182 1.73 1.85 8.65
CA GLY A 182 0.52 1.12 9.04
C GLY A 182 -0.71 1.95 8.72
N GLY A 183 -0.77 3.13 9.34
CA GLY A 183 -1.89 4.06 9.20
C GLY A 183 -2.76 4.00 10.46
N LYS A 184 -4.06 4.30 10.36
CA LYS A 184 -4.93 4.23 11.52
C LYS A 184 -5.39 2.79 11.77
N GLY A 185 -5.20 2.30 12.98
CA GLY A 185 -5.60 0.97 13.44
C GLY A 185 -4.44 0.29 14.16
N ASP A 186 -4.63 -0.97 14.52
CA ASP A 186 -3.56 -1.76 15.14
C ASP A 186 -2.91 -2.62 14.07
N ASP A 187 -1.78 -2.15 13.52
CA ASP A 187 -1.16 -2.75 12.35
C ASP A 187 -0.05 -3.75 12.69
N THR A 188 0.19 -4.68 11.77
CA THR A 188 1.30 -5.64 11.85
C THR A 188 2.24 -5.48 10.67
N ILE A 189 3.48 -5.09 10.96
CA ILE A 189 4.56 -4.98 9.98
C ILE A 189 5.53 -6.15 10.19
N ASP A 190 5.71 -6.99 9.17
CA ASP A 190 6.60 -8.15 9.21
C ASP A 190 7.82 -7.97 8.30
N LEU A 191 9.00 -7.89 8.93
CA LEU A 191 10.29 -7.74 8.26
C LEU A 191 11.05 -9.08 8.10
N THR A 192 10.43 -10.24 8.42
CA THR A 192 11.09 -11.58 8.45
C THR A 192 11.90 -11.92 7.18
N ARG A 193 11.41 -11.54 6.00
CA ARG A 193 12.01 -11.92 4.70
C ARG A 193 12.81 -10.79 4.07
N ASN A 194 13.08 -9.73 4.83
CA ASN A 194 13.68 -8.53 4.28
C ASN A 194 15.22 -8.61 4.24
N GLN A 195 15.78 -8.10 3.15
CA GLN A 195 17.20 -7.87 2.97
C GLN A 195 17.37 -6.43 2.53
N GLY A 196 17.50 -5.53 3.50
CA GLY A 196 17.62 -4.10 3.30
C GLY A 196 17.55 -3.36 4.63
N ILE A 197 17.74 -2.06 4.58
CA ILE A 197 17.43 -1.16 5.70
C ILE A 197 16.05 -0.60 5.40
N ASP A 198 15.06 -0.94 6.20
CA ASP A 198 13.71 -0.42 6.05
C ASP A 198 13.46 0.77 6.96
N THR A 199 12.40 1.52 6.67
CA THR A 199 11.87 2.55 7.55
C THR A 199 10.42 2.23 7.89
N VAL A 200 10.15 2.03 9.17
CA VAL A 200 8.78 1.98 9.70
C VAL A 200 8.40 3.38 10.18
N VAL A 201 7.33 3.92 9.62
CA VAL A 201 6.80 5.23 9.95
C VAL A 201 5.59 5.04 10.85
N TYR A 202 5.61 5.76 11.97
CA TYR A 202 4.47 5.89 12.87
C TYR A 202 4.08 7.36 12.96
N ASN A 203 2.80 7.67 12.77
CA ASN A 203 2.24 9.00 12.93
C ASN A 203 1.37 9.05 14.19
N SER A 204 1.23 10.24 14.77
CA SER A 204 0.40 10.40 15.96
C SER A 204 -1.05 10.02 15.66
N GLY A 205 -1.57 9.05 16.40
CA GLY A 205 -2.95 8.57 16.26
C GLY A 205 -3.11 7.38 15.33
N ASP A 206 -2.02 6.79 14.83
CA ASP A 206 -2.03 5.56 14.04
C ASP A 206 -2.65 4.42 14.85
N GLY A 207 -2.16 4.13 16.05
CA GLY A 207 -2.75 3.12 16.93
C GLY A 207 -1.69 2.40 17.73
N THR A 208 -1.90 1.12 18.04
CA THR A 208 -0.89 0.26 18.66
C THR A 208 -0.34 -0.75 17.67
N ASP A 209 0.74 -0.38 17.01
CA ASP A 209 1.36 -1.18 15.96
C ASP A 209 2.33 -2.22 16.51
N THR A 210 2.51 -3.30 15.75
CA THR A 210 3.50 -4.34 16.01
C THR A 210 4.44 -4.52 14.84
N VAL A 211 5.74 -4.34 15.08
CA VAL A 211 6.79 -4.64 14.11
C VAL A 211 7.52 -5.90 14.54
N ASN A 212 7.55 -6.89 13.66
CA ASN A 212 8.25 -8.14 13.88
C ASN A 212 9.60 -8.14 13.14
N ASN A 213 10.63 -8.67 13.78
CA ASN A 213 11.96 -8.89 13.21
C ASN A 213 12.70 -7.59 12.83
N PHE A 214 12.53 -6.54 13.63
CA PHE A 214 13.28 -5.30 13.48
C PHE A 214 14.77 -5.50 13.79
N THR A 215 15.64 -5.12 12.85
CA THR A 215 17.10 -5.23 12.98
C THR A 215 17.69 -3.96 13.60
N GLN A 216 18.36 -4.08 14.75
CA GLN A 216 18.98 -2.95 15.45
C GLN A 216 20.40 -2.60 14.95
N ALA A 217 20.91 -1.46 15.43
CA ALA A 217 22.24 -0.90 15.23
C ALA A 217 22.53 -0.34 13.82
N GLY A 218 23.75 0.16 13.62
CA GLY A 218 24.17 0.81 12.37
C GLY A 218 24.07 -0.14 11.18
N GLY A 219 23.26 0.25 10.19
CA GLY A 219 22.94 -0.59 9.04
C GLY A 219 21.76 -1.56 9.26
N GLY A 220 21.07 -1.45 10.41
CA GLY A 220 19.76 -2.06 10.66
C GLY A 220 18.61 -1.12 10.27
N ASP A 221 17.39 -1.53 10.60
CA ASP A 221 16.15 -0.84 10.27
C ASP A 221 15.99 0.48 11.04
N LEU A 222 15.14 1.34 10.52
CA LEU A 222 14.88 2.68 11.05
C LEU A 222 13.43 2.83 11.49
N LEU A 223 13.23 3.58 12.57
CA LEU A 223 11.94 4.10 13.01
C LEU A 223 11.84 5.58 12.68
N SER A 224 10.66 6.01 12.24
CA SER A 224 10.32 7.42 12.05
C SER A 224 9.02 7.72 12.75
N PHE A 225 9.09 8.38 13.90
CA PHE A 225 7.93 8.95 14.56
C PHE A 225 7.73 10.37 14.04
N THR A 226 6.62 10.59 13.36
CA THR A 226 6.20 11.91 12.89
C THR A 226 5.10 12.45 13.79
N ASP A 227 5.12 13.76 14.00
CA ASP A 227 4.12 14.52 14.77
C ASP A 227 3.78 13.94 16.17
N THR A 228 4.72 13.17 16.71
CA THR A 228 4.69 12.56 18.04
C THR A 228 5.82 13.16 18.87
N ALA A 229 5.53 13.58 20.09
CA ALA A 229 6.51 14.14 21.02
C ALA A 229 6.68 13.23 22.24
N ASP A 230 7.88 13.25 22.84
CA ASP A 230 8.26 12.62 24.11
C ASP A 230 7.78 11.16 24.28
N ILE A 231 8.64 10.23 23.85
CA ILE A 231 8.38 8.78 23.85
C ILE A 231 9.24 8.09 24.91
N ASP A 232 8.60 7.35 25.81
CA ASP A 232 9.27 6.43 26.72
C ASP A 232 9.60 5.13 25.99
N VAL A 233 10.85 4.67 26.11
CA VAL A 233 11.31 3.40 25.54
C VAL A 233 11.46 2.37 26.67
N VAL A 234 10.59 1.35 26.67
CA VAL A 234 10.47 0.37 27.77
C VAL A 234 10.76 -1.03 27.26
N VAL A 235 11.71 -1.72 27.88
CA VAL A 235 11.90 -3.16 27.62
C VAL A 235 10.83 -3.95 28.39
N ASN A 236 10.09 -4.81 27.68
CA ASN A 236 9.14 -5.73 28.29
C ASN A 236 9.33 -7.16 27.76
N GLY A 237 9.91 -8.03 28.59
CA GLY A 237 10.21 -9.40 28.21
C GLY A 237 11.15 -9.46 27.01
N SER A 238 10.71 -10.07 25.92
CA SER A 238 11.44 -10.16 24.65
C SER A 238 11.16 -9.02 23.67
N SER A 239 10.48 -7.97 24.11
CA SER A 239 9.99 -6.88 23.25
C SER A 239 10.44 -5.51 23.76
N THR A 240 10.41 -4.52 22.87
CA THR A 240 10.59 -3.10 23.20
C THR A 240 9.28 -2.37 22.91
N TRP A 241 8.81 -1.60 23.88
CA TRP A 241 7.62 -0.77 23.77
C TRP A 241 8.03 0.69 23.66
N PHE A 242 7.44 1.36 22.68
CA PHE A 242 7.48 2.81 22.54
C PHE A 242 6.13 3.33 23.02
N ARG A 243 6.14 4.20 24.03
CA ARG A 243 4.93 4.67 24.70
C ARG A 243 4.90 6.19 24.74
N LEU A 244 3.72 6.80 24.63
CA LEU A 244 3.59 8.24 24.90
C LEU A 244 3.93 8.54 26.35
N GLN A 245 4.66 9.62 26.59
CA GLN A 245 4.74 10.20 27.93
C GLN A 245 3.40 10.91 28.24
N GLY A 246 2.69 10.53 29.31
CA GLY A 246 1.41 11.21 29.57
C GLY A 246 0.57 10.86 30.80
N ASN A 247 0.79 9.75 31.51
CA ASN A 247 -0.07 9.35 32.63
C ASN A 247 0.71 9.07 33.94
N ASN A 248 1.30 10.12 34.53
CA ASN A 248 1.96 10.07 35.84
C ASN A 248 3.17 9.11 35.96
N GLY A 249 4.22 9.33 35.17
CA GLY A 249 5.54 8.70 35.37
C GLY A 249 6.04 7.91 34.16
N PHE A 250 7.32 7.50 34.19
CA PHE A 250 7.94 6.74 33.11
C PHE A 250 7.23 5.40 32.85
N GLY A 251 6.92 5.12 31.59
CA GLY A 251 6.36 3.85 31.14
C GLY A 251 4.87 3.66 31.45
N THR A 252 4.14 4.73 31.73
CA THR A 252 2.72 4.68 32.14
C THR A 252 1.71 5.05 31.05
N GLY A 253 2.16 5.64 29.94
CA GLY A 253 1.28 6.01 28.84
C GLY A 253 0.97 4.87 27.88
N ASP A 254 0.17 5.21 26.88
CA ASP A 254 -0.33 4.27 25.88
C ASP A 254 0.80 3.75 25.00
N VAL A 255 0.71 2.48 24.61
CA VAL A 255 1.69 1.86 23.70
C VAL A 255 1.38 2.32 22.28
N LEU A 256 2.39 2.88 21.62
CA LEU A 256 2.32 3.32 20.23
C LEU A 256 2.81 2.22 19.29
N LEU A 257 3.96 1.66 19.62
CA LEU A 257 4.66 0.69 18.77
C LEU A 257 5.31 -0.38 19.66
N THR A 258 5.11 -1.63 19.29
CA THR A 258 5.83 -2.77 19.85
C THR A 258 6.81 -3.29 18.82
N LEU A 259 8.10 -3.28 19.14
CA LEU A 259 9.08 -4.10 18.44
C LEU A 259 9.13 -5.47 19.11
N ASN A 260 8.53 -6.46 18.44
CA ASN A 260 8.43 -7.81 18.95
C ASN A 260 9.72 -8.60 18.65
N GLY A 261 10.28 -9.23 19.68
CA GLY A 261 11.54 -9.99 19.58
C GLY A 261 12.81 -9.12 19.66
N THR A 262 12.65 -7.83 19.93
CA THR A 262 13.76 -6.87 20.00
C THR A 262 13.84 -6.25 21.39
N THR A 263 14.96 -6.38 22.09
CA THR A 263 15.17 -5.84 23.46
C THR A 263 16.40 -4.96 23.55
N GLY A 264 16.58 -4.27 24.68
CA GLY A 264 17.81 -3.53 24.96
C GLY A 264 17.98 -2.24 24.14
N PHE A 265 16.89 -1.64 23.67
CA PHE A 265 16.96 -0.29 23.11
C PHE A 265 17.44 0.71 24.18
N THR A 266 18.52 1.43 23.88
CA THR A 266 19.13 2.45 24.74
C THR A 266 19.46 3.69 23.90
N ALA A 267 19.89 4.76 24.57
CA ALA A 267 20.36 5.98 23.88
C ALA A 267 21.47 5.71 22.83
N ASP A 268 22.29 4.68 23.02
CA ASP A 268 23.42 4.38 22.12
C ASP A 268 22.96 3.72 20.81
N ASN A 269 21.94 2.87 20.85
CA ASN A 269 21.42 2.18 19.66
C ASN A 269 20.20 2.89 19.05
N ILE A 270 19.39 3.60 19.84
CA ILE A 270 18.27 4.38 19.31
C ILE A 270 18.76 5.38 18.26
N GLY A 271 19.86 6.09 18.51
CA GLY A 271 20.38 7.09 17.58
C GLY A 271 20.79 6.51 16.22
N ALA A 272 21.11 5.22 16.16
CA ALA A 272 21.44 4.51 14.93
C ALA A 272 20.22 3.90 14.22
N ASN A 273 19.08 3.81 14.90
CA ASN A 273 17.84 3.20 14.41
C ASN A 273 16.70 4.22 14.25
N LEU A 274 17.00 5.50 14.18
CA LEU A 274 16.04 6.55 13.85
C LEU A 274 16.27 7.07 12.44
N ALA A 275 15.19 7.25 11.70
CA ALA A 275 15.22 7.97 10.44
C ALA A 275 15.69 9.41 10.67
N SER A 276 16.43 9.97 9.71
CA SER A 276 16.93 11.34 9.79
C SER A 276 15.83 12.41 9.88
N THR A 277 14.61 12.05 9.50
CA THR A 277 13.40 12.89 9.57
C THR A 277 12.64 12.73 10.89
N ASN A 278 13.10 11.88 11.82
CA ASN A 278 12.41 11.62 13.07
C ASN A 278 12.28 12.90 13.90
N LYS A 279 11.08 13.16 14.43
CA LYS A 279 10.76 14.38 15.20
C LYS A 279 10.55 14.13 16.70
N ALA A 280 10.42 12.87 17.12
CA ALA A 280 10.20 12.53 18.52
C ALA A 280 11.47 12.65 19.37
N ASN A 281 11.31 13.08 20.62
CA ASN A 281 12.32 12.93 21.66
C ASN A 281 12.13 11.57 22.33
N PHE A 282 13.24 10.87 22.64
CA PHE A 282 13.18 9.58 23.31
C PHE A 282 13.75 9.65 24.72
N LEU A 283 13.03 9.02 25.64
CA LEU A 283 13.34 8.96 27.04
C LEU A 283 13.60 7.51 27.45
N PHE A 284 14.62 7.33 28.26
CA PHE A 284 15.06 6.03 28.78
C PHE A 284 15.06 6.09 30.30
N ALA A 285 14.71 4.99 30.95
CA ALA A 285 14.86 4.80 32.39
C ALA A 285 16.07 3.94 32.73
#